data_AF-A0A2T2TH80-F1
#
_entry.id   AF-A0A2T2TH80-F1
#
_cell.length_a   1.000
_cell.length_b   1.000
_cell.length_c   1.000
_cell.angle_alpha   90.00
_cell.angle_beta   90.00
_cell.angle_gamma   90.00
#
_symmetry.space_group_name_H-M   'P 1'
#
loop_
_entity.id
_entity.type
_entity.pdbx_description
1 polymer ?
#
loop_
_entity_poly.entity_id
_entity_poly.type
_entity_poly.pdbx_seq_one_letter_code
_entity_poly.pdbx_strand_id
1 'polypeptide(L)'
;MPVSLFTPRLSLPLGTLACLAVLLACDGGLRGTPVDEPRDDGLDCVCTLPSGTCEDEFVDSGVDRDGIPALRDPNLTAAEPAHLDQGGYLADNSRVIGLLVAGRPLAVPHNILRHHEIANLTFKGKNLAITYCPLTGSALAFDRSTVDGAEFVVSGLLLKNNLVMIEESANESLRS
;
A
#
# COMPACT_ATOMS: atom_id res chain seq x y z
N MET A 1 67.61 43.55 11.53
CA MET A 1 67.89 42.59 10.44
C MET A 1 66.56 42.25 9.77
N PRO A 2 66.52 42.14 8.43
CA PRO A 2 65.35 42.51 7.62
C PRO A 2 64.30 41.39 7.45
N VAL A 3 63.10 41.86 7.10
CA VAL A 3 61.90 41.14 6.68
C VAL A 3 62.14 40.42 5.35
N SER A 4 61.59 39.21 5.16
CA SER A 4 61.42 38.65 3.82
C SER A 4 60.09 37.89 3.70
N LEU A 5 59.24 38.43 2.83
CA LEU A 5 57.97 37.89 2.33
C LEU A 5 58.27 36.78 1.31
N PHE A 6 57.48 35.72 1.29
CA PHE A 6 57.46 34.76 0.19
C PHE A 6 56.03 34.57 -0.30
N THR A 7 55.79 34.97 -1.55
CA THR A 7 54.54 34.84 -2.31
C THR A 7 54.78 33.87 -3.51
N PRO A 8 53.80 33.56 -4.38
CA PRO A 8 53.33 32.21 -4.66
C PRO A 8 53.79 31.70 -6.04
N ARG A 9 53.52 30.43 -6.39
CA ARG A 9 53.42 30.00 -7.80
C ARG A 9 52.27 29.02 -7.99
N LEU A 10 51.20 29.55 -8.57
CA LEU A 10 50.07 28.85 -9.17
C LEU A 10 50.47 28.44 -10.59
N SER A 11 50.39 27.15 -10.93
CA SER A 11 50.63 26.64 -12.29
C SER A 11 49.34 26.01 -12.83
N LEU A 12 48.64 26.76 -13.70
CA LEU A 12 47.58 26.23 -14.57
C LEU A 12 48.22 25.68 -15.85
N PRO A 13 47.87 24.48 -16.33
CA PRO A 13 48.14 24.11 -17.70
C PRO A 13 47.11 24.72 -18.64
N LEU A 14 47.67 25.46 -19.59
CA LEU A 14 47.09 26.05 -20.78
C LEU A 14 46.71 24.91 -21.76
N GLY A 15 45.45 24.81 -22.14
CA GLY A 15 44.97 23.75 -23.03
C GLY A 15 43.66 24.13 -23.71
N THR A 16 43.68 25.22 -24.46
CA THR A 16 42.65 25.59 -25.44
C THR A 16 42.52 24.54 -26.53
N LEU A 17 41.32 24.03 -26.78
CA LEU A 17 40.83 23.87 -28.15
C LEU A 17 39.30 23.94 -28.16
N ALA A 18 38.80 24.79 -29.05
CA ALA A 18 37.42 25.20 -29.17
C ALA A 18 36.67 24.39 -30.24
N CYS A 19 35.34 24.51 -30.17
CA CYS A 19 34.39 24.56 -31.29
C CYS A 19 34.01 23.29 -32.07
N LEU A 20 32.69 23.04 -32.08
CA LEU A 20 31.80 22.79 -33.24
C LEU A 20 32.18 21.60 -34.16
N ALA A 21 31.31 20.68 -34.58
CA ALA A 21 29.90 20.77 -34.87
C ALA A 21 29.36 19.40 -35.36
N VAL A 22 28.02 19.29 -35.34
CA VAL A 22 27.14 18.54 -36.28
C VAL A 22 26.96 17.03 -36.09
N LEU A 23 25.66 16.73 -35.89
CA LEU A 23 24.95 15.46 -35.94
C LEU A 23 25.25 14.64 -37.21
N LEU A 24 25.42 13.32 -37.03
CA LEU A 24 25.02 12.32 -38.00
C LEU A 24 24.20 11.24 -37.29
N ALA A 25 22.90 11.26 -37.57
CA ALA A 25 21.99 10.17 -37.34
C ALA A 25 22.37 8.99 -38.27
N CYS A 26 22.37 7.77 -37.73
CA CYS A 26 22.12 6.56 -38.50
C CYS A 26 21.04 5.76 -37.80
N ASP A 27 19.94 5.64 -38.54
CA ASP A 27 18.76 4.81 -38.30
C ASP A 27 19.15 3.34 -38.12
N GLY A 28 18.52 2.66 -37.17
CA GLY A 28 18.84 1.28 -36.80
C GLY A 28 17.68 0.65 -36.06
N GLY A 29 16.55 0.54 -36.76
CA GLY A 29 15.36 -0.14 -36.28
C GLY A 29 15.57 -1.62 -35.95
N LEU A 30 14.62 -2.11 -35.14
CA LEU A 30 14.23 -3.49 -34.87
C LEU A 30 15.02 -4.24 -33.79
N ARG A 31 14.54 -4.13 -32.56
CA ARG A 31 13.61 -5.13 -31.99
C ARG A 31 13.17 -4.63 -30.62
N GLY A 32 12.01 -4.01 -30.57
CA GLY A 32 11.26 -3.96 -29.33
C GLY A 32 11.11 -5.40 -28.84
N THR A 33 11.57 -5.66 -27.63
CA THR A 33 10.98 -6.72 -26.82
C THR A 33 9.48 -6.51 -26.82
N PRO A 34 8.65 -7.57 -26.80
CA PRO A 34 7.21 -7.38 -26.60
C PRO A 34 7.07 -6.51 -25.35
N VAL A 35 6.53 -5.31 -25.54
CA VAL A 35 5.96 -4.57 -24.42
C VAL A 35 4.86 -5.49 -23.94
N ASP A 36 4.89 -5.85 -22.65
CA ASP A 36 3.79 -6.56 -22.01
C ASP A 36 2.48 -5.94 -22.51
N GLU A 37 1.61 -6.78 -23.03
CA GLU A 37 0.24 -6.38 -23.35
C GLU A 37 -0.34 -5.73 -22.08
N PRO A 38 -1.06 -4.59 -22.18
CA PRO A 38 -1.74 -4.01 -21.02
C PRO A 38 -2.63 -5.08 -20.41
N ARG A 39 -2.37 -5.42 -19.15
CA ARG A 39 -3.18 -6.36 -18.38
C ARG A 39 -4.45 -5.62 -17.98
N ASP A 40 -5.58 -6.17 -18.37
CA ASP A 40 -6.91 -5.68 -18.01
C ASP A 40 -7.13 -6.02 -16.52
N ASP A 41 -6.81 -5.04 -15.67
CA ASP A 41 -6.95 -5.13 -14.21
C ASP A 41 -8.41 -4.95 -13.76
N GLY A 42 -9.37 -4.89 -14.69
CA GLY A 42 -10.80 -4.83 -14.45
C GLY A 42 -11.26 -3.59 -13.66
N LEU A 43 -10.37 -2.63 -13.43
CA LEU A 43 -10.70 -1.36 -12.79
C LEU A 43 -11.19 -0.43 -13.90
N ASP A 44 -12.51 -0.31 -14.06
CA ASP A 44 -13.09 0.74 -14.90
C ASP A 44 -12.87 2.10 -14.19
N CYS A 45 -11.67 2.63 -14.40
CA CYS A 45 -11.06 3.80 -13.76
C CYS A 45 -11.81 5.13 -14.00
N VAL A 46 -12.94 5.08 -14.70
CA VAL A 46 -13.66 6.23 -15.23
C VAL A 46 -14.41 7.01 -14.14
N CYS A 47 -14.66 6.43 -12.96
CA CYS A 47 -15.64 7.01 -12.02
C CYS A 47 -15.08 7.64 -10.74
N THR A 48 -13.82 7.41 -10.34
CA THR A 48 -13.31 7.89 -9.03
C THR A 48 -11.91 8.50 -9.08
N LEU A 49 -11.06 8.05 -10.00
CA LEU A 49 -9.73 8.61 -10.22
C LEU A 49 -9.72 9.48 -11.48
N PRO A 50 -8.94 10.57 -11.53
CA PRO A 50 -8.80 11.37 -12.74
C PRO A 50 -8.35 10.49 -13.91
N SER A 51 -9.19 10.40 -14.94
CA SER A 51 -8.94 9.64 -16.17
C SER A 51 -7.63 10.11 -16.82
N GLY A 52 -6.61 9.25 -16.81
CA GLY A 52 -5.28 9.52 -17.38
C GLY A 52 -4.08 9.07 -16.53
N THR A 53 -4.31 8.52 -15.33
CA THR A 53 -3.22 8.10 -14.40
C THR A 53 -3.50 6.77 -13.68
N CYS A 54 -4.62 6.10 -13.97
CA CYS A 54 -5.15 5.07 -13.09
C CYS A 54 -4.28 3.80 -13.04
N GLU A 55 -3.92 3.23 -14.19
CA GLU A 55 -3.08 2.02 -14.22
C GLU A 55 -1.67 2.30 -13.69
N ASP A 56 -1.13 3.50 -13.90
CA ASP A 56 0.20 3.90 -13.39
C ASP A 56 0.21 4.10 -11.86
N GLU A 57 -0.95 4.26 -11.21
CA GLU A 57 -1.04 4.49 -9.77
C GLU A 57 -1.21 3.19 -8.95
N PHE A 58 -1.72 2.12 -9.56
CA PHE A 58 -1.81 0.80 -8.93
C PHE A 58 -0.49 0.06 -9.10
N VAL A 59 0.02 -0.48 -7.99
CA VAL A 59 1.26 -1.24 -7.96
C VAL A 59 0.98 -2.62 -7.38
N ASP A 60 1.49 -3.66 -8.03
CA ASP A 60 1.46 -5.02 -7.50
C ASP A 60 2.31 -5.10 -6.22
N SER A 61 1.69 -5.57 -5.13
CA SER A 61 2.36 -5.81 -3.85
C SER A 61 3.26 -7.06 -3.85
N GLY A 62 3.16 -7.91 -4.87
CA GLY A 62 3.78 -9.23 -4.93
C GLY A 62 3.04 -10.29 -4.12
N VAL A 63 1.84 -9.96 -3.61
CA VAL A 63 0.96 -10.88 -2.88
C VAL A 63 -0.20 -11.26 -3.80
N ASP A 64 -0.57 -12.54 -3.80
CA ASP A 64 -1.76 -12.99 -4.51
C ASP A 64 -3.05 -12.45 -3.89
N ARG A 65 -4.16 -12.53 -4.64
CA ARG A 65 -5.47 -12.21 -4.09
C ARG A 65 -5.74 -13.10 -2.87
N ASP A 66 -6.14 -12.47 -1.77
CA ASP A 66 -6.29 -13.10 -0.43
C ASP A 66 -5.03 -13.85 0.05
N GLY A 67 -3.85 -13.56 -0.51
CA GLY A 67 -2.57 -14.15 -0.10
C GLY A 67 -2.15 -13.72 1.32
N ILE A 68 -2.74 -12.63 1.81
CA ILE A 68 -2.83 -12.28 3.22
C ILE A 68 -4.30 -12.51 3.62
N PRO A 69 -4.63 -13.64 4.27
CA PRO A 69 -6.02 -14.06 4.44
C PRO A 69 -6.82 -13.09 5.30
N ALA A 70 -7.95 -12.62 4.79
CA ALA A 70 -8.88 -11.81 5.59
C ALA A 70 -9.42 -12.59 6.79
N LEU A 71 -9.49 -11.94 7.94
CA LEU A 71 -10.06 -12.51 9.16
C LEU A 71 -11.59 -12.47 9.09
N ARG A 72 -12.25 -13.59 9.34
CA ARG A 72 -13.72 -13.73 9.23
C ARG A 72 -14.32 -14.12 10.57
N ASP A 73 -15.31 -13.34 11.01
CA ASP A 73 -16.10 -13.52 12.24
C ASP A 73 -15.32 -14.19 13.40
N PRO A 74 -14.20 -13.58 13.85
CA PRO A 74 -13.41 -14.16 14.92
C PRO A 74 -14.19 -14.14 16.23
N ASN A 75 -13.86 -15.08 17.12
CA ASN A 75 -14.38 -15.04 18.47
C ASN A 75 -13.94 -13.76 19.17
N LEU A 76 -14.92 -12.96 19.61
CA LEU A 76 -14.67 -11.74 20.36
C LEU A 76 -14.60 -12.06 21.85
N THR A 77 -13.55 -11.56 22.50
CA THR A 77 -13.40 -11.66 23.96
C THR A 77 -13.75 -10.34 24.64
N ALA A 78 -14.22 -10.44 25.89
CA ALA A 78 -14.31 -9.27 26.76
C ALA A 78 -12.90 -8.78 27.12
N ALA A 79 -12.76 -7.47 27.30
CA ALA A 79 -11.52 -6.82 27.73
C ALA A 79 -11.32 -6.96 29.25
N GLU A 80 -11.42 -8.18 29.78
CA GLU A 80 -11.14 -8.47 31.18
C GLU A 80 -9.68 -8.94 31.33
N PRO A 81 -8.97 -8.57 32.41
CA PRO A 81 -7.57 -8.96 32.62
C PRO A 81 -7.32 -10.46 32.44
N ALA A 82 -8.25 -11.27 32.95
CA ALA A 82 -8.19 -12.72 32.86
C ALA A 82 -8.19 -13.27 31.42
N HIS A 83 -8.66 -12.51 30.43
CA HIS A 83 -8.66 -12.90 29.01
C HIS A 83 -7.51 -12.28 28.21
N LEU A 84 -6.96 -11.14 28.67
CA LEU A 84 -5.80 -10.50 28.05
C LEU A 84 -4.53 -11.34 28.29
N ASP A 85 -4.43 -11.99 29.45
CA ASP A 85 -3.29 -12.84 29.83
C ASP A 85 -3.32 -14.23 29.18
N GLN A 86 -4.48 -14.71 28.70
CA GLN A 86 -4.68 -16.10 28.26
C GLN A 86 -4.01 -16.47 26.93
N GLY A 87 -3.50 -15.49 26.18
CA GLY A 87 -2.79 -15.74 24.92
C GLY A 87 -1.50 -14.95 24.75
N GLY A 88 -1.13 -14.07 25.70
CA GLY A 88 0.10 -13.27 25.66
C GLY A 88 0.26 -12.35 24.43
N TYR A 89 -0.77 -12.24 23.57
CA TYR A 89 -0.70 -11.50 22.32
C TYR A 89 -0.99 -10.00 22.50
N LEU A 90 -1.50 -9.58 23.67
CA LEU A 90 -1.70 -8.18 24.03
C LEU A 90 -0.86 -7.81 25.26
N ALA A 91 0.02 -6.84 25.07
CA ALA A 91 0.68 -6.12 26.16
C ALA A 91 -0.06 -4.81 26.50
N ASP A 92 0.17 -4.25 27.68
CA ASP A 92 -0.47 -3.01 28.17
C ASP A 92 -0.33 -1.81 27.20
N ASN A 93 0.75 -1.77 26.41
CA ASN A 93 1.02 -0.71 25.44
C ASN A 93 0.60 -1.07 24.01
N SER A 94 -0.17 -2.15 23.81
CA SER A 94 -0.60 -2.57 22.48
C SER A 94 -1.53 -1.54 21.86
N ARG A 95 -1.30 -1.26 20.57
CA ARG A 95 -2.18 -0.37 19.81
C ARG A 95 -3.40 -1.11 19.29
N VAL A 96 -4.53 -0.44 19.35
CA VAL A 96 -5.82 -0.94 18.88
C VAL A 96 -6.50 0.11 18.01
N ILE A 97 -7.28 -0.34 17.04
CA ILE A 97 -8.30 0.47 16.38
C ILE A 97 -9.55 0.40 17.26
N GLY A 98 -9.94 1.54 17.83
CA GLY A 98 -11.11 1.66 18.69
C GLY A 98 -12.34 2.10 17.90
N LEU A 99 -13.44 1.37 18.04
CA LEU A 99 -14.73 1.69 17.44
C LEU A 99 -15.81 1.79 18.51
N LEU A 100 -16.79 2.67 18.28
CA LEU A 100 -18.02 2.71 19.06
C LEU A 100 -19.19 2.31 18.14
N VAL A 101 -19.66 1.08 18.29
CA VAL A 101 -20.67 0.49 17.40
C VAL A 101 -21.94 0.23 18.19
N ALA A 102 -23.06 0.84 17.80
CA ALA A 102 -24.33 0.75 18.52
C ALA A 102 -24.19 1.01 20.04
N GLY A 103 -23.35 1.99 20.41
CA GLY A 103 -23.07 2.35 21.81
C GLY A 103 -22.18 1.36 22.57
N ARG A 104 -21.59 0.37 21.90
CA ARG A 104 -20.69 -0.63 22.50
C ARG A 104 -19.26 -0.45 21.96
N PRO A 105 -18.25 -0.38 22.84
CA PRO A 105 -16.87 -0.29 22.40
C PRO A 105 -16.41 -1.63 21.80
N LEU A 106 -15.62 -1.54 20.73
CA LEU A 106 -14.89 -2.64 20.13
C LEU A 106 -13.43 -2.19 19.96
N ALA A 107 -12.48 -3.03 20.36
CA ALA A 107 -11.06 -2.80 20.16
C ALA A 107 -10.51 -3.89 19.25
N VAL A 108 -9.93 -3.50 18.12
CA VAL A 108 -9.30 -4.42 17.18
C VAL A 108 -7.78 -4.23 17.24
N PRO A 109 -7.02 -5.22 17.73
CA PRO A 109 -5.58 -5.08 17.90
C PRO A 109 -4.82 -4.93 16.58
N HIS A 110 -3.83 -4.02 16.56
CA HIS A 110 -2.97 -3.82 15.40
C HIS A 110 -2.16 -5.06 15.04
N ASN A 111 -1.76 -5.89 16.00
CA ASN A 111 -0.97 -7.09 15.72
C ASN A 111 -1.78 -8.15 14.96
N ILE A 112 -3.08 -8.26 15.26
CA ILE A 112 -3.99 -9.13 14.51
C ILE A 112 -4.16 -8.59 13.08
N LEU A 113 -4.48 -7.31 12.92
CA LEU A 113 -4.67 -6.73 11.59
C LEU A 113 -3.36 -6.50 10.81
N ARG A 114 -2.18 -6.50 11.45
CA ARG A 114 -0.92 -6.57 10.72
C ARG A 114 -0.75 -7.92 10.00
N HIS A 115 -1.35 -8.97 10.54
CA HIS A 115 -1.28 -10.30 9.95
C HIS A 115 -2.38 -10.54 8.91
N HIS A 116 -3.57 -9.98 9.11
CA HIS A 116 -4.73 -10.23 8.26
C HIS A 116 -5.11 -9.06 7.34
N GLU A 117 -4.66 -7.85 7.64
CA GLU A 117 -4.95 -6.56 6.98
C GLU A 117 -6.43 -6.16 6.89
N ILE A 118 -7.36 -7.12 6.91
CA ILE A 118 -8.81 -6.97 6.83
C ILE A 118 -9.45 -7.93 7.84
N ALA A 119 -10.44 -7.43 8.59
CA ALA A 119 -11.36 -8.25 9.38
C ALA A 119 -12.80 -7.96 8.96
N ASN A 120 -13.49 -8.98 8.44
CA ASN A 120 -14.92 -9.00 8.22
C ASN A 120 -15.59 -9.61 9.46
N LEU A 121 -16.41 -8.84 10.17
CA LEU A 121 -17.05 -9.34 11.39
C LEU A 121 -18.41 -8.73 11.65
N THR A 122 -19.26 -9.47 12.33
CA THR A 122 -20.57 -9.02 12.81
C THR A 122 -20.47 -8.63 14.28
N PHE A 123 -20.69 -7.35 14.58
CA PHE A 123 -20.70 -6.86 15.96
C PHE A 123 -21.94 -6.05 16.26
N LYS A 124 -22.71 -6.50 17.26
CA LYS A 124 -23.95 -5.84 17.71
C LYS A 124 -24.94 -5.56 16.56
N GLY A 125 -25.09 -6.54 15.66
CA GLY A 125 -26.00 -6.47 14.52
C GLY A 125 -25.52 -5.61 13.36
N LYS A 126 -24.26 -5.15 13.38
CA LYS A 126 -23.60 -4.45 12.27
C LYS A 126 -22.57 -5.34 11.60
N ASN A 127 -22.60 -5.38 10.27
CA ASN A 127 -21.63 -6.13 9.47
C ASN A 127 -20.47 -5.18 9.17
N LEU A 128 -19.31 -5.38 9.77
CA LEU A 128 -18.19 -4.45 9.68
C LEU A 128 -17.07 -5.04 8.81
N ALA A 129 -16.43 -4.19 8.02
CA ALA A 129 -15.06 -4.41 7.53
C ALA A 129 -14.17 -3.43 8.29
N ILE A 130 -13.09 -3.95 8.87
CA ILE A 130 -12.09 -3.15 9.57
C ILE A 130 -10.74 -3.49 8.95
N THR A 131 -10.04 -2.47 8.48
CA THR A 131 -8.77 -2.65 7.77
C THR A 131 -7.64 -1.91 8.43
N TYR A 132 -6.43 -2.41 8.19
CA TYR A 132 -5.20 -1.77 8.61
C TYR A 132 -4.12 -2.03 7.57
N CYS A 133 -3.59 -0.97 6.96
CA CYS A 133 -2.45 -1.07 6.08
C CYS A 133 -1.16 -0.96 6.91
N PRO A 134 -0.33 -2.01 7.02
CA PRO A 134 0.89 -1.96 7.81
C PRO A 134 1.96 -1.04 7.19
N LEU A 135 1.87 -0.74 5.90
CA LEU A 135 2.82 0.12 5.19
C LEU A 135 2.62 1.60 5.52
N THR A 136 1.37 2.06 5.59
CA THR A 136 1.04 3.48 5.84
C THR A 136 0.52 3.74 7.24
N GLY A 137 0.20 2.68 7.99
CA GLY A 137 -0.43 2.78 9.31
C GLY A 137 -1.86 3.32 9.27
N SER A 138 -2.49 3.36 8.09
CA SER A 138 -3.86 3.79 7.90
C SER A 138 -4.84 2.70 8.32
N ALA A 139 -6.00 3.11 8.82
CA ALA A 139 -7.08 2.21 9.21
C ALA A 139 -8.42 2.76 8.73
N LEU A 140 -9.27 1.88 8.23
CA LEU A 140 -10.65 2.21 7.85
C LEU A 140 -11.59 1.22 8.53
N ALA A 141 -12.80 1.68 8.82
CA ALA A 141 -13.87 0.83 9.30
C ALA A 141 -15.20 1.29 8.71
N PHE A 142 -15.98 0.35 8.17
CA PHE A 142 -17.25 0.68 7.53
C PHE A 142 -18.28 -0.46 7.68
N ASP A 143 -19.55 -0.08 7.62
CA ASP A 143 -20.69 -1.00 7.66
C ASP A 143 -20.91 -1.60 6.26
N ARG A 144 -20.59 -2.87 6.09
CA ARG A 144 -20.71 -3.64 4.85
C ARG A 144 -22.17 -3.85 4.44
N SER A 145 -23.16 -3.50 5.29
CA SER A 145 -24.57 -3.53 4.88
C SER A 145 -24.88 -2.58 3.72
N THR A 146 -24.04 -1.58 3.44
CA THR A 146 -24.20 -0.68 2.29
C THR A 146 -23.82 -1.32 0.96
N VAL A 147 -23.21 -2.50 1.00
CA VAL A 147 -22.73 -3.30 -0.14
C VAL A 147 -23.22 -4.74 0.01
N ASP A 148 -24.49 -4.91 0.40
CA ASP A 148 -25.18 -6.20 0.56
C ASP A 148 -24.48 -7.21 1.49
N GLY A 149 -23.62 -6.73 2.40
CA GLY A 149 -22.87 -7.58 3.31
C GLY A 149 -21.70 -8.31 2.65
N ALA A 150 -21.23 -7.86 1.49
CA ALA A 150 -20.04 -8.38 0.81
C ALA A 150 -18.83 -8.49 1.75
N GLU A 151 -18.09 -9.59 1.70
CA GLU A 151 -16.82 -9.74 2.42
C GLU A 151 -15.67 -9.25 1.56
N PHE A 152 -14.68 -8.63 2.20
CA PHE A 152 -13.51 -8.08 1.53
C PHE A 152 -12.26 -8.89 1.81
N VAL A 153 -11.43 -9.06 0.78
CA VAL A 153 -10.11 -9.68 0.85
C VAL A 153 -9.04 -8.73 0.32
N VAL A 154 -7.79 -9.04 0.62
CA VAL A 154 -6.64 -8.29 0.11
C VAL A 154 -6.54 -8.53 -1.40
N SER A 155 -6.51 -7.48 -2.22
CA SER A 155 -6.46 -7.64 -3.69
C SER A 155 -5.09 -8.07 -4.22
N GLY A 156 -4.04 -7.76 -3.46
CA GLY A 156 -2.65 -7.83 -3.91
C GLY A 156 -2.17 -6.56 -4.62
N LEU A 157 -3.03 -5.55 -4.77
CA LEU A 157 -2.68 -4.25 -5.33
C LEU A 157 -2.52 -3.20 -4.23
N LEU A 158 -1.70 -2.18 -4.53
CA LEU A 158 -1.50 -1.01 -3.71
C LEU A 158 -1.85 0.24 -4.51
N LEU A 159 -2.59 1.16 -3.89
CA LEU A 159 -2.83 2.49 -4.44
C LEU A 159 -2.12 3.50 -3.56
N LYS A 160 -1.10 4.19 -4.09
CA LYS A 160 -0.28 5.14 -3.30
C LYS A 160 0.23 4.51 -1.99
N ASN A 161 0.72 3.27 -2.08
CA ASN A 161 1.17 2.42 -0.96
C ASN A 161 0.09 2.02 0.06
N ASN A 162 -1.19 2.30 -0.19
CA ASN A 162 -2.27 1.86 0.68
C ASN A 162 -2.86 0.54 0.19
N LEU A 163 -3.34 -0.26 1.15
CA LEU A 163 -4.13 -1.45 0.93
C LEU A 163 -5.31 -1.17 -0.01
N VAL A 164 -5.43 -1.97 -1.06
CA VAL A 164 -6.62 -2.04 -1.91
C VAL A 164 -7.41 -3.30 -1.53
N MET A 165 -8.71 -3.12 -1.34
CA MET A 165 -9.62 -4.21 -1.00
C MET A 165 -10.43 -4.60 -2.23
N ILE A 166 -10.79 -5.86 -2.30
CA ILE A 166 -11.69 -6.39 -3.31
C ILE A 166 -12.74 -7.26 -2.63
N GLU A 167 -13.96 -7.25 -3.14
CA GLU A 167 -14.98 -8.22 -2.76
C GLU A 167 -14.51 -9.66 -3.06
N GLU A 168 -14.74 -10.58 -2.14
CA GLU A 168 -14.35 -11.99 -2.29
C GLU A 168 -15.09 -12.70 -3.43
N SER A 169 -16.38 -12.41 -3.60
CA SER A 169 -17.21 -12.96 -4.68
C SER A 169 -16.92 -12.37 -6.06
N ALA A 170 -16.14 -11.29 -6.15
CA ALA A 170 -15.82 -10.68 -7.44
C ALA A 170 -15.02 -11.67 -8.31
N ASN A 171 -15.38 -11.79 -9.58
CA ASN A 171 -14.69 -12.69 -10.49
C ASN A 171 -13.26 -12.18 -10.80
N GLU A 172 -12.37 -13.10 -11.13
CA GLU A 172 -10.92 -12.92 -11.37
C GLU A 172 -10.53 -12.03 -12.56
N SER A 173 -11.46 -11.26 -13.12
CA SER A 173 -11.23 -10.27 -14.19
C SER A 173 -10.33 -9.10 -13.77
N LEU A 174 -9.78 -9.13 -12.56
CA LEU A 174 -8.95 -8.09 -11.97
C LEU A 174 -7.46 -8.45 -12.00
N ARG A 175 -7.06 -9.45 -12.81
CA ARG A 175 -5.68 -9.97 -12.91
C ARG A 175 -5.23 -10.43 -14.31
N SER A 176 -6.06 -10.31 -15.36
CA SER A 176 -5.68 -10.81 -16.69
C SER A 176 -4.86 -9.78 -17.45
#